data_AF-A0A2E8UPJ5-F1
#
_entry.id   AF-A0A2E8UPJ5-F1
#
_cell.length_a   1.000
_cell.length_b   1.000
_cell.length_c   1.000
_cell.angle_alpha   90.00
_cell.angle_beta   90.00
_cell.angle_gamma   90.00
#
_symmetry.space_group_name_H-M   'P 1'
#
loop_
_entity.id
_entity.type
_entity.pdbx_description
1 polymer ?
#
loop_
_entity_poly.entity_id
_entity_poly.type
_entity_poly.pdbx_seq_one_letter_code
_entity_poly.pdbx_strand_id
1 'polypeptide(L)' 'MAKLYNLKTDRGEKQNLAAKHPALVAKLITACIAWHRSLPPDNRPKLIGPFRRKQVANDWLNSYHYIGTLCTW' A
#
# COMPACT_ATOMS: atom_id res chain seq x y z
N MET A 1 -0.01 12.76 4.44
CA MET A 1 -1.35 13.36 4.67
C MET A 1 -2.29 12.27 5.14
N ALA A 2 -2.92 12.42 6.30
CA ALA A 2 -3.89 11.44 6.81
C ALA A 2 -5.25 11.62 6.12
N LYS A 3 -5.95 10.51 5.90
CA LYS A 3 -7.28 10.47 5.26
C LYS A 3 -8.27 9.76 6.19
N LEU A 4 -9.50 10.26 6.23
CA LEU A 4 -10.57 9.69 7.04
C LEU A 4 -11.82 9.57 6.18
N TYR A 5 -12.39 8.38 6.14
CA TYR A 5 -13.56 8.04 5.33
C TYR A 5 -14.65 7.42 6.19
N ASN A 6 -15.91 7.73 5.88
CA ASN A 6 -17.06 7.08 6.50
C ASN A 6 -17.56 5.96 5.58
N LEU A 7 -17.07 4.74 5.82
CA LEU A 7 -17.38 3.58 4.97
C LEU A 7 -18.86 3.18 4.98
N LYS A 8 -19.67 3.63 5.95
CA LYS A 8 -21.12 3.36 5.97
C LYS A 8 -21.85 4.12 4.86
N THR A 9 -21.46 5.38 4.64
CA THR A 9 -22.12 6.28 3.68
C THR A 9 -21.30 6.48 2.42
N ASP A 10 -19.99 6.23 2.46
CA ASP A 10 -19.02 6.45 1.39
C ASP A 10 -18.06 5.25 1.27
N ARG A 11 -18.59 4.15 0.73
CA ARG A 11 -17.80 2.94 0.46
C ARG A 11 -16.73 3.12 -0.62
N GLY A 12 -16.87 4.13 -1.47
CA GLY A 12 -15.93 4.42 -2.54
C GLY A 12 -14.79 5.34 -2.13
N GLU A 13 -14.69 5.70 -0.83
CA GLU A 13 -13.64 6.57 -0.29
C GLU A 13 -13.51 7.90 -1.06
N LYS A 14 -14.64 8.46 -1.51
CA LYS A 14 -14.65 9.66 -2.36
C LYS A 14 -14.45 10.93 -1.55
N GLN A 15 -14.93 10.96 -0.31
CA GLN A 15 -14.93 12.16 0.53
C GLN A 15 -13.98 12.03 1.71
N ASN A 16 -12.88 12.78 1.65
CA ASN A 16 -11.96 12.87 2.77
C ASN A 16 -12.49 13.82 3.85
N LEU A 17 -12.73 13.28 5.04
CA LEU A 17 -13.23 14.01 6.22
C LEU A 17 -12.13 14.34 7.24
N ALA A 18 -10.86 14.05 6.93
CA ALA A 18 -9.75 14.20 7.89
C ALA A 18 -9.61 15.62 8.46
N ALA A 19 -9.79 16.65 7.62
CA ALA A 19 -9.72 18.04 8.05
C ALA A 19 -10.87 18.44 9.00
N LYS A 20 -12.03 17.78 8.90
CA LYS A 20 -13.20 18.04 9.73
C LYS A 20 -13.13 17.37 11.11
N HIS A 21 -12.34 16.29 11.23
CA HIS A 21 -12.24 15.51 12.46
C HIS A 21 -10.79 15.20 12.86
N PRO A 22 -9.95 16.22 13.13
CA PRO A 22 -8.53 16.01 13.43
C PRO A 22 -8.29 15.17 14.69
N ALA A 23 -9.13 15.33 15.72
CA ALA A 23 -9.04 14.55 16.95
C ALA A 23 -9.31 13.05 16.73
N LEU A 24 -10.26 12.71 15.84
CA LEU A 24 -10.58 11.32 15.51
C LEU A 24 -9.46 10.68 14.69
N VAL A 25 -8.88 11.43 13.76
CA VAL A 25 -7.69 11.02 13.00
C VAL A 25 -6.53 10.70 13.95
N ALA A 26 -6.25 11.56 14.92
CA ALA A 26 -5.17 11.34 15.90
C ALA A 26 -5.39 10.06 16.72
N LYS A 27 -6.62 9.81 17.18
CA LYS A 27 -6.96 8.58 17.92
C LYS A 27 -6.76 7.33 17.07
N LEU A 28 -7.26 7.32 15.83
CA LEU A 28 -7.14 6.18 14.92
C LEU A 28 -5.70 5.90 14.54
N ILE A 29 -4.89 6.95 14.27
CA ILE A 29 -3.46 6.80 14.00
C ILE A 29 -2.75 6.18 15.19
N THR A 30 -3.03 6.68 16.40
CA THR A 30 -2.41 6.16 17.63
C THR A 30 -2.75 4.68 17.84
N ALA A 31 -4.01 4.31 17.65
CA ALA A 31 -4.46 2.91 17.75
C ALA A 31 -3.79 2.02 16.69
N CYS A 32 -3.70 2.49 15.44
CA CYS A 32 -3.07 1.76 14.35
C CYS A 32 -1.57 1.53 14.61
N ILE A 33 -0.85 2.54 15.08
CA ILE A 33 0.57 2.42 15.44
C ILE A 33 0.76 1.46 16.62
N ALA A 34 -0.09 1.55 17.64
CA ALA A 34 -0.03 0.66 18.80
C ALA A 34 -0.24 -0.81 18.38
N TRP A 35 -1.23 -1.07 17.53
CA TRP A 35 -1.46 -2.39 16.96
C TRP A 35 -0.29 -2.87 16.10
N HIS A 36 0.24 -2.03 15.20
CA HIS A 36 1.39 -2.40 14.36
C HIS A 36 2.60 -2.80 15.20
N ARG A 37 2.85 -2.09 16.31
CA ARG A 37 3.95 -2.41 17.24
C ARG A 37 3.73 -3.68 18.06
N SER A 38 2.48 -4.13 18.21
CA SER A 38 2.18 -5.39 18.91
C SER A 38 2.29 -6.60 17.99
N LEU A 39 2.42 -6.40 16.68
CA LEU A 39 2.67 -7.50 15.75
C LEU A 39 4.11 -8.01 15.92
N PRO A 40 4.35 -9.33 15.75
CA PRO A 40 5.69 -9.87 15.75
C PRO A 40 6.53 -9.23 14.62
N PRO A 41 7.87 -9.20 14.75
CA PRO A 41 8.74 -8.64 13.72
C PRO A 41 8.39 -9.21 12.35
N ASP A 42 8.11 -8.31 11.40
CA ASP A 42 7.69 -8.66 10.05
C ASP A 42 8.71 -9.63 9.44
N ASN A 43 8.29 -10.87 9.18
CA ASN A 43 9.16 -11.90 8.63
C ASN A 43 9.25 -11.72 7.12
N ARG A 44 9.66 -10.52 6.70
CA ARG A 44 9.92 -10.21 5.30
C ARG A 44 10.93 -11.23 4.77
N PRO A 45 10.84 -11.61 3.48
CA PRO A 45 11.95 -12.27 2.83
C PRO A 45 13.20 -11.44 3.11
N LYS A 46 14.14 -12.01 3.86
CA LYS A 46 15.47 -11.43 3.99
C LYS A 46 16.02 -11.44 2.57
N LEU A 47 15.98 -10.29 1.90
CA LEU A 47 16.70 -10.04 0.65
C LEU A 47 18.22 -9.95 0.94
N ILE A 48 18.70 -10.85 1.79
CA ILE A 48 20.08 -11.02 2.20
C ILE A 48 20.49 -12.37 1.62
N GLY A 49 20.93 -12.31 0.38
CA GLY A 49 21.29 -13.45 -0.47
C GLY A 49 21.45 -12.95 -1.90
N PRO A 50 22.21 -13.64 -2.77
CA PRO A 50 22.58 -13.15 -4.09
C PRO A 50 21.40 -13.27 -5.09
N PHE A 51 20.22 -12.78 -4.71
CA PHE A 51 19.17 -12.44 -5.67
C PHE A 51 19.53 -11.10 -6.32
N ARG A 52 20.69 -11.07 -6.98
CA ARG A 52 20.99 -10.12 -8.03
C ARG A 52 19.92 -10.36 -9.08
N ARG A 53 18.83 -9.59 -9.04
CA ARG A 53 18.03 -9.37 -10.25
C ARG A 53 19.06 -8.90 -11.26
N LYS A 54 19.37 -9.72 -12.29
CA LYS A 54 20.29 -9.29 -13.34
C LYS A 54 19.70 -7.96 -13.82
N GLN A 55 20.40 -6.87 -13.53
CA GLN A 55 20.11 -5.60 -14.14
C GLN A 55 20.45 -5.84 -15.60
N VAL A 56 19.43 -6.21 -16.37
CA VAL A 56 19.50 -6.22 -17.83
C VAL A 56 19.66 -4.76 -18.21
N ALA A 57 20.92 -4.33 -18.22
CA ALA A 57 21.34 -3.16 -18.93
C ALA A 57 20.90 -3.38 -20.37
N ASN A 58 19.94 -2.54 -20.81
CA ASN A 58 19.39 -2.43 -22.16
C ASN A 58 18.16 -3.28 -22.51
N ASP A 59 17.17 -3.40 -21.62
CA ASP A 59 15.84 -3.91 -22.05
C ASP A 59 14.67 -2.97 -21.73
N TRP A 60 14.87 -1.68 -22.01
CA TRP A 60 13.81 -0.66 -22.00
C TRP A 60 13.01 -0.60 -23.31
N LEU A 61 13.19 -1.53 -24.26
CA LEU A 61 12.45 -1.52 -25.54
C LEU A 61 11.54 -2.73 -25.82
N ASN A 62 11.54 -3.83 -25.04
CA ASN A 62 10.68 -5.00 -25.33
C ASN A 62 9.53 -5.27 -24.35
N SER A 63 9.36 -4.50 -23.26
CA SER A 63 8.31 -4.79 -22.27
C SER A 63 6.93 -4.18 -22.54
N TYR A 64 6.71 -3.52 -23.69
CA TYR A 64 5.36 -3.10 -24.11
C TYR A 64 4.55 -4.22 -24.79
N HIS A 65 5.09 -5.43 -24.94
CA HIS A 65 4.41 -6.54 -25.60
C HIS A 65 3.85 -7.62 -24.66
N TYR A 66 3.96 -7.47 -23.33
CA TYR A 66 3.64 -8.56 -22.39
C TYR A 66 2.70 -8.22 -21.22
N ILE A 67 1.93 -7.14 -21.32
CA ILE A 67 0.80 -6.90 -20.40
C ILE A 67 -0.41 -6.43 -21.19
N GLY A 68 -0.83 -7.27 -22.13
CA GLY A 68 -1.90 -6.98 -23.06
C GLY A 68 -2.73 -8.20 -23.45
N THR A 69 -2.83 -9.23 -22.60
CA THR A 69 -3.84 -10.29 -22.72
C THR A 69 -3.74 -11.20 -21.51
N LEU A 70 -4.70 -11.10 -20.60
CA LEU A 70 -5.33 -12.20 -19.85
C LEU A 70 -6.20 -11.57 -18.74
N CYS A 71 -7.27 -10.92 -19.18
CA CYS A 71 -8.47 -10.69 -18.40
C CYS A 71 -9.65 -10.88 -19.36
N THR A 72 -9.85 -12.14 -19.77
CA THR A 72 -11.11 -12.69 -20.23
C THR A 72 -11.38 -13.91 -19.35
N TRP A 73 -12.50 -13.82 -18.63
CA TRP A 73 -13.08 -14.72 -17.60
C TRP A 73 -12.58 -14.52 -16.18
#